data_AF-A0A5C1PY46-F1
#
_entry.id   AF-A0A5C1PY46-F1
#
_cell.length_a   1.000
_cell.length_b   1.000
_cell.length_c   1.000
_cell.angle_alpha   90.00
_cell.angle_beta   90.00
_cell.angle_gamma   90.00
#
_symmetry.space_group_name_H-M   'P 1'
#
loop_
_entity.id
_entity.type
_entity.pdbx_description
1 polymer ?
#
loop_
_entity_poly.entity_id
_entity_poly.type
_entity_poly.pdbx_seq_one_letter_code
_entity_poly.pdbx_strand_id
1 'polypeptide(L)'
;MSWAAWLPPASQGGTATPEPPAEPVEPVEPAPVADPVPVAAVAVDDDLTRIEGIGPRIATLLKEAGITGFAALADAHAEQLAAVLAAAGPRFRLAQPASWPQQAALLAAGDEAGFAALAAELKGGVRR
;
A
#
# COMPACT_ATOMS: atom_id res chain seq x y z
N MET A 1 21.78 -21.35 32.48
CA MET A 1 20.99 -20.65 31.44
C MET A 1 21.96 -19.83 30.61
N SER A 2 22.25 -20.22 29.36
CA SER A 2 22.87 -19.34 28.35
C SER A 2 22.83 -20.03 27.00
N TRP A 3 22.09 -19.47 26.06
CA TRP A 3 22.32 -19.63 24.63
C TRP A 3 22.39 -18.17 24.12
N ALA A 4 23.62 -17.64 24.08
CA ALA A 4 24.51 -17.61 22.93
C ALA A 4 24.15 -16.46 21.98
N ALA A 5 24.98 -15.42 22.09
CA ALA A 5 25.04 -14.24 21.25
C ALA A 5 25.21 -14.57 19.77
N TRP A 6 24.56 -13.79 18.92
CA TRP A 6 24.99 -13.62 17.53
C TRP A 6 25.06 -12.12 17.20
N LEU A 7 26.24 -11.69 16.78
CA LEU A 7 26.62 -10.37 16.28
C LEU A 7 26.75 -10.44 14.73
N PRO A 8 26.29 -9.45 13.96
CA PRO A 8 26.48 -9.44 12.50
C PRO A 8 27.93 -9.07 12.10
N PRO A 9 28.48 -9.61 11.00
CA PRO A 9 29.75 -9.14 10.48
C PRO A 9 29.62 -7.88 9.59
N ALA A 10 30.48 -6.90 9.84
CA ALA A 10 30.82 -5.80 8.94
C ALA A 10 32.22 -6.04 8.34
N SER A 11 32.39 -5.88 7.03
CA SER A 11 33.66 -5.56 6.31
C SER A 11 33.40 -5.53 4.80
N GLN A 12 33.97 -4.73 3.89
CA GLN A 12 34.68 -3.44 3.80
C GLN A 12 35.22 -3.36 2.34
N GLY A 13 35.17 -2.19 1.68
CA GLY A 13 35.99 -1.77 0.51
C GLY A 13 35.67 -2.46 -0.85
N GLY A 14 35.81 -1.86 -2.03
CA GLY A 14 36.35 -0.58 -2.49
C GLY A 14 36.70 -0.67 -3.99
N THR A 15 36.87 0.49 -4.64
CA THR A 15 37.42 0.77 -6.00
C THR A 15 36.47 0.90 -7.19
N ALA A 16 36.83 1.86 -8.05
CA ALA A 16 36.05 2.52 -9.09
C ALA A 16 36.65 2.28 -10.51
N THR A 17 35.77 2.18 -11.53
CA THR A 17 35.85 2.66 -12.96
C THR A 17 37.04 2.24 -13.88
N PRO A 18 36.98 2.22 -15.25
CA PRO A 18 35.95 2.67 -16.24
C PRO A 18 35.68 1.78 -17.53
N GLU A 19 34.51 2.00 -18.17
CA GLU A 19 34.10 2.11 -19.63
C GLU A 19 34.60 1.16 -20.80
N PRO A 20 34.07 1.21 -22.07
CA PRO A 20 33.23 0.20 -22.78
C PRO A 20 33.85 -0.39 -24.09
N PRO A 21 33.08 -1.14 -24.93
CA PRO A 21 32.61 -0.55 -26.19
C PRO A 21 31.17 -0.93 -26.61
N ALA A 22 30.58 -0.03 -27.40
CA ALA A 22 29.23 -0.01 -27.92
C ALA A 22 28.97 -0.95 -29.10
N GLU A 23 27.74 -1.45 -29.23
CA GLU A 23 26.94 -1.50 -30.47
C GLU A 23 25.43 -1.44 -30.12
N PRO A 24 24.58 -0.86 -31.00
CA PRO A 24 23.49 0.02 -30.60
C PRO A 24 22.11 -0.66 -30.61
N VAL A 25 21.31 -0.40 -29.58
CA VAL A 25 19.85 -0.57 -29.64
C VAL A 25 19.20 0.77 -29.35
N GLU A 26 18.32 1.15 -30.26
CA GLU A 26 17.64 2.44 -30.29
C GLU A 26 16.86 2.69 -28.98
N PRO A 27 17.05 3.86 -28.34
CA PRO A 27 16.33 4.22 -27.13
C PRO A 27 14.92 4.70 -27.47
N VAL A 28 13.90 3.97 -26.99
CA VAL A 28 12.61 4.59 -26.67
C VAL A 28 12.60 4.78 -25.15
N GLU A 29 12.83 6.03 -24.76
CA GLU A 29 12.69 6.56 -23.41
C GLU A 29 11.42 6.03 -22.72
N PRO A 30 11.52 5.31 -21.59
CA PRO A 30 10.54 5.51 -20.54
C PRO A 30 10.87 6.85 -19.90
N ALA A 31 9.95 7.81 -20.06
CA ALA A 31 10.02 9.12 -19.45
C ALA A 31 10.44 9.03 -17.96
N PRO A 32 11.41 9.85 -17.52
CA PRO A 32 11.79 9.89 -16.13
C PRO A 32 10.76 10.66 -15.30
N VAL A 33 10.76 10.36 -14.00
CA VAL A 33 10.26 11.17 -12.89
C VAL A 33 8.76 11.08 -12.58
N ALA A 34 8.44 10.21 -11.61
CA ALA A 34 7.90 10.68 -10.33
C ALA A 34 8.22 9.64 -9.27
N ASP A 35 9.40 9.77 -8.66
CA ASP A 35 9.58 9.30 -7.28
C ASP A 35 8.57 10.10 -6.45
N PRO A 36 7.52 9.49 -5.85
CA PRO A 36 6.68 10.24 -4.95
C PRO A 36 7.54 10.49 -3.71
N VAL A 37 8.17 11.68 -3.70
CA VAL A 37 8.67 12.28 -2.48
C VAL A 37 7.61 12.07 -1.39
N PRO A 38 7.95 11.53 -0.21
CA PRO A 38 6.99 11.40 0.86
C PRO A 38 6.72 12.83 1.33
N VAL A 39 5.71 13.47 0.73
CA VAL A 39 5.03 14.57 1.37
C VAL A 39 4.53 13.97 2.67
N ALA A 40 5.22 14.29 3.76
CA ALA A 40 4.76 14.02 5.10
C ALA A 40 3.46 14.79 5.24
N ALA A 41 2.36 14.16 4.81
CA ALA A 41 1.02 14.58 5.10
C ALA A 41 0.98 14.68 6.61
N VAL A 42 0.74 15.90 7.09
CA VAL A 42 0.32 16.18 8.46
C VAL A 42 -0.64 15.06 8.83
N ALA A 43 -0.40 14.37 9.96
CA ALA A 43 -1.13 13.19 10.40
C ALA A 43 -2.60 13.52 10.70
N VAL A 44 -3.34 13.81 9.64
CA VAL A 44 -4.78 13.94 9.58
C VAL A 44 -5.24 12.55 9.22
N ASP A 45 -6.05 11.94 10.08
CA ASP A 45 -6.67 10.66 9.76
C ASP A 45 -7.41 10.78 8.43
N ASP A 46 -7.05 9.96 7.45
CA ASP A 46 -7.74 9.96 6.17
C ASP A 46 -9.19 9.47 6.35
N ASP A 47 -10.05 9.92 5.44
CA ASP A 47 -11.40 9.40 5.36
C ASP A 47 -11.42 8.06 4.59
N LEU A 48 -11.19 6.98 5.34
CA LEU A 48 -11.26 5.61 4.80
C LEU A 48 -12.62 5.26 4.18
N THR A 49 -13.70 6.01 4.46
CA THR A 49 -15.01 5.76 3.85
C THR A 49 -15.09 6.14 2.37
N ARG A 50 -14.06 6.82 1.85
CA ARG A 50 -13.89 7.04 0.40
C ARG A 50 -13.67 5.73 -0.37
N ILE A 51 -13.16 4.69 0.28
CA ILE A 51 -12.86 3.40 -0.34
C ILE A 51 -14.12 2.56 -0.45
N GLU A 52 -14.34 1.99 -1.64
CA GLU A 52 -15.51 1.19 -1.92
C GLU A 52 -15.56 -0.08 -1.06
N GLY A 53 -16.69 -0.27 -0.37
CA GLY A 53 -16.86 -1.38 0.58
C GLY A 53 -16.49 -1.03 2.02
N ILE A 54 -15.87 0.13 2.28
CA ILE A 54 -15.60 0.62 3.63
C ILE A 54 -16.72 1.59 4.05
N GLY A 55 -17.67 1.09 4.82
CA GLY A 55 -18.67 1.92 5.51
C GLY A 55 -18.12 2.55 6.80
N PRO A 56 -18.86 3.49 7.42
CA PRO A 56 -18.40 4.19 8.63
C PRO A 56 -18.07 3.25 9.79
N ARG A 57 -18.78 2.12 9.91
CA ARG A 57 -18.49 1.10 10.94
C ARG A 57 -17.18 0.36 10.69
N ILE A 58 -16.87 0.06 9.43
CA ILE A 58 -15.61 -0.59 9.06
C ILE A 58 -14.46 0.40 9.23
N ALA A 59 -14.64 1.66 8.83
CA ALA A 59 -13.65 2.70 9.05
C ALA A 59 -13.30 2.85 10.55
N THR A 60 -14.29 2.84 11.45
CA THR A 60 -14.03 2.83 12.89
C THR A 60 -13.23 1.59 13.31
N LEU A 61 -13.63 0.40 12.87
CA LEU A 61 -12.95 -0.86 13.19
C LEU A 61 -11.47 -0.84 12.75
N LEU A 62 -11.20 -0.36 11.54
CA LEU A 62 -9.86 -0.27 11.00
C LEU A 62 -9.01 0.72 11.81
N LYS A 63 -9.60 1.86 12.21
CA LYS A 63 -8.94 2.84 13.09
C LYS A 63 -8.62 2.23 14.46
N GLU A 64 -9.53 1.45 15.05
CA GLU A 64 -9.28 0.70 16.29
C GLU A 64 -8.18 -0.35 16.13
N ALA A 65 -8.00 -0.89 14.93
CA ALA A 65 -6.90 -1.80 14.57
C ALA A 65 -5.58 -1.08 14.21
N GLY A 66 -5.51 0.25 14.36
CA GLY A 66 -4.33 1.07 14.06
C GLY A 66 -4.19 1.47 12.58
N ILE A 67 -5.17 1.15 11.74
CA ILE A 67 -5.22 1.53 10.33
C ILE A 67 -6.03 2.82 10.22
N THR A 68 -5.34 3.96 10.32
CA THR A 68 -6.00 5.27 10.42
C THR A 68 -5.95 6.11 9.15
N GLY A 69 -5.15 5.71 8.15
CA GLY A 69 -4.94 6.45 6.91
C GLY A 69 -4.83 5.56 5.67
N PHE A 70 -4.84 6.19 4.49
CA PHE A 70 -4.73 5.49 3.20
C PHE A 70 -3.39 4.76 3.07
N ALA A 71 -2.29 5.37 3.52
CA ALA A 71 -0.97 4.73 3.50
C ALA A 71 -0.94 3.47 4.37
N ALA A 72 -1.51 3.52 5.58
CA ALA A 72 -1.58 2.37 6.48
C ALA A 72 -2.47 1.25 5.92
N LEU A 73 -3.57 1.61 5.25
CA LEU A 73 -4.47 0.63 4.62
C LEU A 73 -3.87 0.04 3.34
N ALA A 74 -3.07 0.82 2.60
CA ALA A 74 -2.35 0.35 1.41
C ALA A 74 -1.27 -0.69 1.76
N ASP A 75 -0.62 -0.53 2.91
CA ASP A 75 0.36 -1.49 3.43
C ASP A 75 -0.29 -2.75 4.05
N ALA A 76 -1.57 -2.64 4.45
CA ALA A 76 -2.28 -3.76 5.05
C ALA A 76 -2.59 -4.87 4.02
N HIS A 77 -2.42 -6.12 4.45
CA HIS A 77 -2.78 -7.28 3.63
C HIS A 77 -4.28 -7.60 3.73
N ALA A 78 -4.87 -8.01 2.61
CA ALA A 78 -6.29 -8.41 2.55
C ALA A 78 -6.64 -9.51 3.57
N GLU A 79 -5.73 -10.43 3.87
CA GLU A 79 -5.93 -11.47 4.88
C GLU A 79 -6.01 -10.90 6.31
N GLN A 80 -5.16 -9.93 6.64
CA GLN A 80 -5.20 -9.24 7.93
C GLN A 80 -6.51 -8.46 8.07
N LEU A 81 -6.92 -7.75 7.02
CA LEU A 81 -8.19 -7.02 6.99
C LEU A 81 -9.38 -7.98 7.17
N ALA A 82 -9.36 -9.13 6.49
CA ALA A 82 -10.39 -10.16 6.64
C ALA A 82 -10.43 -10.71 8.08
N ALA A 83 -9.27 -10.93 8.72
CA ALA A 83 -9.21 -11.37 10.11
C ALA A 83 -9.79 -10.32 11.08
N VAL A 84 -9.48 -9.03 10.88
CA VAL A 84 -10.05 -7.92 11.67
C VAL A 84 -11.57 -7.87 11.53
N LEU A 85 -12.09 -7.98 10.31
CA LEU A 85 -13.54 -8.02 10.04
C LEU A 85 -14.22 -9.25 10.66
N ALA A 86 -13.57 -10.41 10.59
CA ALA A 86 -14.09 -11.65 11.18
C ALA A 86 -14.17 -11.55 12.71
N ALA A 87 -13.13 -11.00 13.35
CA ALA A 87 -13.09 -10.77 14.80
C ALA A 87 -14.17 -9.78 15.26
N ALA A 88 -14.53 -8.79 14.43
CA ALA A 88 -15.59 -7.83 14.68
C ALA A 88 -17.00 -8.42 14.60
N GLY A 89 -17.15 -9.61 14.01
CA GLY A 89 -18.35 -10.42 14.07
C GLY A 89 -19.12 -10.54 12.74
N PRO A 90 -20.24 -11.29 12.75
CA PRO A 90 -20.89 -11.80 11.55
C PRO A 90 -21.48 -10.73 10.62
N ARG A 91 -21.63 -9.49 11.11
CA ARG A 91 -22.17 -8.35 10.35
C ARG A 91 -21.22 -7.88 9.24
N PHE A 92 -19.93 -8.15 9.36
CA PHE A 92 -18.90 -7.71 8.42
C PHE A 92 -18.53 -8.76 7.37
N ARG A 93 -19.13 -9.96 7.41
CA ARG A 93 -18.81 -11.08 6.49
C ARG A 93 -19.08 -10.78 5.02
N LEU A 94 -19.94 -9.80 4.73
CA LEU A 94 -20.22 -9.37 3.35
C LEU A 94 -19.20 -8.38 2.82
N ALA A 95 -18.36 -7.79 3.67
CA ALA A 95 -17.29 -6.90 3.24
C ALA A 95 -16.19 -7.71 2.54
N GLN A 96 -15.64 -7.14 1.47
CA GLN A 96 -14.64 -7.79 0.61
C GLN A 96 -13.39 -6.92 0.60
N PRO A 97 -12.40 -7.20 1.47
CA PRO A 97 -11.25 -6.32 1.66
C PRO A 97 -10.19 -6.42 0.54
N ALA A 98 -10.35 -7.32 -0.42
CA ALA A 98 -9.33 -7.63 -1.42
C ALA A 98 -8.89 -6.41 -2.25
N SER A 99 -9.81 -5.48 -2.54
CA SER A 99 -9.51 -4.27 -3.32
C SER A 99 -9.15 -3.05 -2.47
N TRP A 100 -9.33 -3.11 -1.15
CA TRP A 100 -9.13 -1.95 -0.29
C TRP A 100 -7.68 -1.45 -0.27
N PRO A 101 -6.66 -2.31 -0.15
CA PRO A 101 -5.27 -1.85 -0.18
C PRO A 101 -4.93 -1.16 -1.50
N GLN A 102 -5.44 -1.68 -2.63
CA GLN A 102 -5.19 -1.11 -3.94
C GLN A 102 -5.86 0.27 -4.11
N GLN A 103 -7.12 0.40 -3.71
CA GLN A 103 -7.82 1.70 -3.70
C GLN A 103 -7.13 2.71 -2.76
N ALA A 104 -6.70 2.26 -1.59
CA ALA A 104 -5.99 3.09 -0.62
C ALA A 104 -4.63 3.56 -1.16
N ALA A 105 -3.89 2.71 -1.87
CA ALA A 105 -2.62 3.09 -2.49
C ALA A 105 -2.80 4.23 -3.51
N LEU A 106 -3.85 4.18 -4.32
CA LEU A 106 -4.17 5.23 -5.30
C LEU A 106 -4.52 6.55 -4.61
N LEU A 107 -5.36 6.49 -3.56
CA LEU A 107 -5.72 7.68 -2.78
C LEU A 107 -4.53 8.26 -2.00
N ALA A 108 -3.66 7.41 -1.44
CA ALA A 108 -2.42 7.83 -0.77
C ALA A 108 -1.44 8.51 -1.73
N ALA A 109 -1.41 8.06 -3.00
CA ALA A 109 -0.62 8.67 -4.06
C ALA A 109 -1.26 9.95 -4.66
N GLY A 110 -2.51 10.28 -4.27
CA GLY A 110 -3.28 11.36 -4.88
C GLY A 110 -3.75 11.07 -6.30
N ASP A 111 -3.69 9.81 -6.76
CA ASP A 111 -4.15 9.38 -8.07
C ASP A 111 -5.67 9.17 -8.10
N GLU A 112 -6.39 10.29 -8.09
CA GLU A 112 -7.85 10.32 -8.16
C GLU A 112 -8.37 9.71 -9.48
N ALA A 113 -7.61 9.83 -10.58
CA ALA A 113 -7.99 9.30 -11.88
C ALA A 113 -7.89 7.76 -11.91
N GLY A 114 -6.77 7.21 -11.44
CA GLY A 114 -6.59 5.77 -11.27
C GLY A 114 -7.59 5.19 -10.27
N PHE A 115 -7.86 5.90 -9.16
CA PHE A 115 -8.91 5.51 -8.21
C PHE A 115 -10.29 5.41 -8.89
N ALA A 116 -10.68 6.42 -9.67
CA ALA A 116 -11.96 6.42 -10.38
C ALA A 116 -12.04 5.30 -11.44
N ALA A 117 -10.95 5.04 -12.16
CA ALA A 117 -10.88 3.95 -13.14
C ALA A 117 -11.04 2.58 -12.46
N LEU A 118 -10.32 2.35 -11.36
CA LEU A 118 -10.43 1.12 -10.57
C LEU A 118 -11.85 0.97 -10.00
N ALA A 119 -12.42 2.02 -9.42
CA ALA A 119 -13.79 2.00 -8.89
C ALA A 119 -14.84 1.68 -9.96
N ALA A 120 -14.65 2.11 -11.21
CA ALA A 120 -15.56 1.80 -12.32
C ALA A 120 -15.61 0.28 -12.64
N GLU A 121 -14.50 -0.43 -12.43
CA GLU A 121 -14.38 -1.89 -12.62
C GLU A 121 -14.96 -2.69 -11.44
N LEU A 122 -15.17 -2.04 -10.29
CA LEU A 122 -15.67 -2.67 -9.08
C LEU A 122 -17.21 -2.58 -8.95
N LYS A 123 -17.76 -3.43 -8.10
CA LYS A 123 -19.13 -3.37 -7.57
C LYS A 123 -19.14 -3.80 -6.10
N GLY A 124 -19.35 -2.84 -5.21
CA GLY A 124 -19.17 -3.02 -3.77
C GLY A 124 -17.74 -3.38 -3.34
N GLY A 125 -16.71 -3.04 -4.12
CA GLY A 125 -15.32 -3.40 -3.84
C GLY A 125 -14.88 -4.76 -4.41
N VAL A 126 -15.71 -5.40 -5.24
CA VAL A 126 -15.40 -6.67 -5.93
C VAL A 126 -15.35 -6.43 -7.44
N ARG A 127 -14.35 -6.99 -8.13
CA ARG A 127 -14.27 -6.90 -9.61
C ARG A 127 -15.52 -7.53 -10.25
N ARG A 128 -16.09 -6.84 -11.23
CA ARG A 128 -17.26 -7.32 -11.98
C ARG A 128 -16.93 -8.46 -12.94
#